data_AF-A0AAU5JLC3-F1
#
_entry.id   AF-A0AAU5JLC3-F1
#
_cell.length_a   1.000
_cell.length_b   1.000
_cell.length_c   1.000
_cell.angle_alpha   90.00
_cell.angle_beta   90.00
_cell.angle_gamma   90.00
#
_symmetry.space_group_name_H-M   'P 1'
#
loop_
_entity.id
_entity.type
_entity.pdbx_description
1 polymer ?
#
loop_
_entity_poly.entity_id
_entity_poly.type
_entity_poly.pdbx_seq_one_letter_code
_entity_poly.pdbx_strand_id
1 'polypeptide(L)'
;MMELVVAVVAGAVGYLGHVGQERFTHKQQQKTDDVAQIKALHAELLSLRDWEGTWHEAGEQASKLEGQAVLLRDAKLRKRVVDDLGYVQDAPLMVGRTKPRHNQKVWTQDALDCLAAAARGDRLPEPSHEYNTQLFYLEKTAKNIAAGLEPFAKAMSTDPEIAAIAQERRVWEEQRRERKGWRRILIRRR
;
A
#
# COMPACT_ATOMS: atom_id res chain seq x y z
N MET A 1 -31.88 24.92 51.81
CA MET A 1 -30.62 24.14 51.61
C MET A 1 -30.84 22.94 50.68
N MET A 2 -31.92 22.17 50.84
CA MET A 2 -32.21 20.97 50.03
C MET A 2 -32.47 21.27 48.53
N GLU A 3 -33.15 22.37 48.19
CA GLU A 3 -33.44 22.74 46.78
C GLU A 3 -32.19 23.11 45.97
N LEU A 4 -31.20 23.74 46.60
CA LEU A 4 -29.93 24.11 45.95
C LEU A 4 -29.13 22.86 45.56
N VAL A 5 -29.15 21.83 46.41
CA VAL A 5 -28.48 20.55 46.15
C VAL A 5 -29.13 19.82 44.98
N VAL A 6 -30.47 19.83 44.90
CA VAL A 6 -31.21 19.22 43.79
C VAL A 6 -30.89 19.90 42.46
N ALA A 7 -30.83 21.24 42.44
CA ALA A 7 -30.48 22.00 41.23
C ALA A 7 -29.04 21.72 40.75
N VAL A 8 -28.08 21.62 41.67
CA VAL A 8 -26.68 21.29 41.35
C VAL A 8 -26.55 19.87 40.80
N VAL A 9 -27.24 18.89 41.41
CA VAL A 9 -27.25 17.50 40.93
C VAL A 9 -27.92 17.40 39.56
N ALA A 10 -29.04 18.09 39.35
CA ALA A 10 -29.72 18.11 38.05
C ALA A 10 -28.83 18.71 36.94
N GLY A 11 -28.11 19.81 37.23
CA GLY A 11 -27.15 20.41 36.32
C GLY A 11 -25.98 19.49 35.98
N ALA A 12 -25.43 18.78 36.98
CA ALA A 12 -24.34 17.82 36.77
C ALA A 12 -24.79 16.61 35.92
N VAL A 13 -25.98 16.07 36.17
CA VAL A 13 -26.57 14.97 35.39
C VAL A 13 -26.86 15.42 33.95
N GLY A 14 -27.39 16.62 33.76
CA GLY A 14 -27.62 17.20 32.43
C GLY A 14 -26.33 17.37 31.63
N TYR A 15 -25.26 17.87 32.26
CA TYR A 15 -23.95 18.00 31.63
C TYR A 15 -23.34 16.64 31.26
N LEU A 16 -23.40 15.65 32.15
CA LEU A 16 -22.93 14.29 31.86
C LEU A 16 -23.73 13.64 30.72
N GLY A 17 -25.04 13.87 30.67
CA GLY A 17 -25.90 13.44 29.57
C GLY A 17 -25.49 14.07 28.23
N HIS A 18 -25.22 15.37 28.22
CA HIS A 18 -24.77 16.09 27.03
C HIS A 18 -23.41 15.59 26.53
N VAL A 19 -22.41 15.46 27.42
CA VAL A 19 -21.10 14.90 27.07
C VAL A 19 -21.21 13.44 26.59
N GLY A 20 -22.13 12.67 27.17
CA GLY A 20 -22.45 11.31 26.73
C GLY A 20 -23.00 11.28 25.30
N GLN A 21 -23.94 12.17 24.98
CA GLN A 21 -24.51 12.32 23.64
C GLN A 21 -23.46 12.79 22.62
N GLU A 22 -22.66 13.80 22.94
CA GLU A 22 -21.58 14.28 22.06
C GLU A 22 -20.55 13.18 21.76
N ARG A 23 -20.15 12.40 22.78
CA ARG A 23 -19.23 11.28 22.56
C ARG A 23 -19.83 10.21 21.67
N PHE A 24 -21.12 9.94 21.81
CA PHE A 24 -21.81 8.96 20.98
C PHE A 24 -21.92 9.42 19.53
N THR A 25 -22.31 10.67 19.29
CA THR A 25 -22.41 11.25 17.94
C THR A 25 -21.04 11.28 17.27
N HIS A 26 -19.98 11.67 17.99
CA HIS A 26 -18.60 11.62 17.46
C HIS A 26 -18.17 10.20 17.07
N LYS A 27 -18.47 9.19 17.90
CA LYS A 27 -18.15 7.79 17.56
C LYS A 27 -18.91 7.31 16.34
N GLN A 28 -20.18 7.68 16.20
CA GLN A 28 -20.99 7.31 15.05
C GLN A 28 -20.53 8.00 13.77
N GLN A 29 -20.16 9.29 13.85
CA GLN A 29 -19.58 10.03 12.74
C GLN A 29 -18.27 9.39 12.28
N GLN A 30 -17.35 9.12 13.21
CA GLN A 30 -16.08 8.46 12.90
C GLN A 30 -16.28 7.10 12.23
N LYS A 31 -17.21 6.28 12.73
CA LYS A 31 -17.53 4.99 12.09
C LYS A 31 -18.07 5.17 10.66
N THR A 32 -18.87 6.21 10.44
CA THR A 32 -19.43 6.51 9.12
C THR A 32 -18.33 6.95 8.15
N ASP A 33 -17.42 7.81 8.60
CA ASP A 33 -16.29 8.29 7.83
C ASP A 33 -15.32 7.13 7.48
N ASP A 34 -15.02 6.27 8.46
CA ASP A 34 -14.18 5.08 8.26
C ASP A 34 -14.80 4.13 7.22
N VAL A 35 -16.11 3.87 7.29
CA VAL A 35 -16.82 3.03 6.30
C VAL A 35 -16.86 3.68 4.92
N ALA A 36 -17.01 5.00 4.84
CA ALA A 36 -16.98 5.73 3.57
C ALA A 36 -15.60 5.62 2.91
N GLN A 37 -14.53 5.78 3.70
CA GLN A 37 -13.15 5.60 3.23
C GLN A 37 -12.89 4.17 2.73
N ILE A 38 -13.33 3.16 3.47
CA ILE A 38 -13.20 1.76 3.07
C ILE A 38 -13.92 1.50 1.74
N LYS A 39 -15.14 2.03 1.57
CA LYS A 39 -15.90 1.88 0.31
C LYS A 39 -15.25 2.56 -0.88
N ALA A 40 -14.70 3.77 -0.68
CA ALA A 40 -13.98 4.50 -1.73
C ALA A 40 -12.75 3.70 -2.19
N LEU A 41 -11.92 3.26 -1.24
CA LEU A 41 -10.74 2.45 -1.53
C LEU A 41 -11.11 1.12 -2.21
N HIS A 42 -12.19 0.47 -1.76
CA HIS A 42 -12.69 -0.76 -2.37
C HIS A 42 -13.10 -0.55 -3.83
N ALA A 43 -13.75 0.57 -4.17
CA ALA A 43 -14.13 0.88 -5.55
C ALA A 43 -12.90 1.10 -6.45
N GLU A 44 -11.87 1.77 -5.94
CA GLU A 44 -10.62 1.97 -6.69
C GLU A 44 -9.83 0.67 -6.86
N LEU A 45 -9.81 -0.21 -5.84
CA LEU A 45 -9.18 -1.53 -5.92
C LEU A 45 -9.89 -2.47 -6.91
N LEU A 46 -11.21 -2.38 -7.06
CA LEU A 46 -11.93 -3.12 -8.11
C LEU A 46 -11.41 -2.73 -9.49
N SER A 47 -11.20 -1.43 -9.72
CA SER A 47 -10.61 -0.93 -10.97
C SER A 47 -9.19 -1.45 -11.19
N LEU A 48 -8.39 -1.60 -10.12
CA LEU A 48 -7.04 -2.19 -10.21
C LEU A 48 -7.08 -3.70 -10.50
N ARG A 49 -8.03 -4.45 -9.91
CA ARG A 49 -8.16 -5.90 -10.13
C ARG A 49 -8.48 -6.21 -11.59
N ASP A 50 -9.34 -5.40 -12.17
CA ASP A 50 -9.83 -5.55 -13.54
C ASP A 50 -8.98 -4.76 -14.55
N TRP A 51 -7.82 -4.25 -14.12
CA TRP A 51 -6.91 -3.46 -14.96
C TRP A 51 -6.37 -4.29 -16.14
N GLU A 52 -6.61 -3.79 -17.36
CA GLU A 52 -6.18 -4.43 -18.60
C GLU A 52 -4.85 -3.88 -19.17
N GLY A 53 -4.31 -2.82 -18.56
CA GLY A 53 -3.08 -2.17 -19.00
C GLY A 53 -1.80 -2.95 -18.70
N THR A 54 -0.66 -2.26 -18.76
CA THR A 54 0.64 -2.90 -18.48
C THR A 54 0.82 -3.15 -16.98
N TRP A 55 1.70 -4.08 -16.63
CA TRP A 55 2.00 -4.36 -15.23
C TRP A 55 2.67 -3.18 -14.52
N HIS A 56 3.44 -2.35 -15.24
CA HIS A 56 4.03 -1.14 -14.67
C HIS A 56 2.94 -0.14 -14.27
N GLU A 57 1.95 0.09 -15.13
CA GLU A 57 0.81 0.95 -14.84
C GLU A 57 -0.01 0.42 -13.65
N ALA A 58 -0.19 -0.89 -13.57
CA ALA A 58 -0.84 -1.52 -12.42
C ALA A 58 -0.05 -1.29 -11.12
N GLY A 59 1.28 -1.42 -11.15
CA GLY A 59 2.15 -1.11 -10.01
C GLY A 59 2.09 0.36 -9.58
N GLU A 60 2.10 1.30 -10.54
CA GLU A 60 1.94 2.73 -10.25
C GLU A 60 0.58 3.04 -9.61
N GLN A 61 -0.49 2.39 -10.10
CA GLN A 61 -1.81 2.54 -9.52
C GLN A 61 -1.90 1.92 -8.12
N ALA A 62 -1.29 0.75 -7.90
CA ALA A 62 -1.18 0.12 -6.59
C ALA A 62 -0.45 1.03 -5.59
N SER A 63 0.66 1.67 -6.00
CA SER A 63 1.42 2.61 -5.17
C SER A 63 0.60 3.84 -4.76
N LYS A 64 -0.24 4.38 -5.66
CA LYS A 64 -1.17 5.47 -5.31
C LYS A 64 -2.21 5.02 -4.28
N LEU A 65 -2.77 3.82 -4.45
CA LEU A 65 -3.75 3.26 -3.52
C LEU A 65 -3.13 2.92 -2.17
N GLU A 66 -1.86 2.54 -2.13
CA GLU A 66 -1.12 2.31 -0.89
C GLU A 66 -1.08 3.59 -0.04
N GLY A 67 -0.81 4.74 -0.67
CA GLY A 67 -0.85 6.05 -0.01
C GLY A 67 -2.22 6.39 0.59
N GLN A 68 -3.32 5.92 0.00
CA GLN A 68 -4.66 6.05 0.57
C GLN A 68 -4.92 5.03 1.69
N ALA A 69 -4.46 3.79 1.51
CA ALA A 69 -4.63 2.70 2.46
C ALA A 69 -3.90 2.97 3.80
N VAL A 70 -2.77 3.68 3.77
CA VAL A 70 -2.05 4.12 4.98
C VAL A 70 -2.92 4.98 5.91
N LEU A 71 -3.95 5.64 5.37
CA LEU A 71 -4.88 6.48 6.15
C LEU A 71 -5.99 5.68 6.82
N LEU A 72 -6.09 4.36 6.61
CA LEU A 72 -7.07 3.51 7.27
C LEU A 72 -6.80 3.48 8.77
N ARG A 73 -7.84 3.64 9.59
CA ARG A 73 -7.73 3.69 11.05
C ARG A 73 -7.30 2.35 11.66
N ASP A 74 -7.93 1.25 11.23
CA ASP A 74 -7.64 -0.09 11.73
C ASP A 74 -6.22 -0.53 11.32
N ALA A 75 -5.36 -0.80 12.31
CA ALA A 75 -3.96 -1.12 12.08
C ALA A 75 -3.73 -2.47 11.40
N LYS A 76 -4.58 -3.48 11.66
CA LYS A 76 -4.45 -4.81 11.06
C LYS A 76 -4.91 -4.77 9.61
N LEU A 77 -6.04 -4.13 9.35
CA LEU A 77 -6.55 -3.91 8.00
C LEU A 77 -5.57 -3.09 7.17
N ARG A 78 -5.10 -1.95 7.71
CA ARG A 78 -4.12 -1.09 7.06
C ARG A 78 -2.88 -1.87 6.66
N LYS A 79 -2.28 -2.60 7.60
CA LYS A 79 -1.09 -3.40 7.33
C LYS A 79 -1.36 -4.39 6.19
N ARG A 80 -2.47 -5.11 6.26
CA ARG A 80 -2.80 -6.14 5.27
C ARG A 80 -2.96 -5.56 3.86
N VAL A 81 -3.77 -4.52 3.71
CA VAL A 81 -4.03 -3.88 2.42
C VAL A 81 -2.76 -3.22 1.84
N VAL A 82 -1.94 -2.60 2.69
CA VAL A 82 -0.65 -2.02 2.28
C VAL A 82 0.32 -3.11 1.82
N ASP A 83 0.45 -4.20 2.58
CA ASP A 83 1.31 -5.33 2.21
C ASP A 83 0.86 -5.91 0.84
N ASP A 84 -0.45 -6.12 0.64
CA ASP A 84 -1.00 -6.64 -0.61
C ASP A 84 -0.72 -5.73 -1.83
N LEU A 85 -0.88 -4.41 -1.65
CA LEU A 85 -0.57 -3.43 -2.69
C LEU A 85 0.94 -3.32 -2.96
N GLY A 86 1.78 -3.51 -1.94
CA GLY A 86 3.22 -3.68 -2.09
C GLY A 86 3.55 -4.90 -2.94
N TYR A 87 2.90 -6.04 -2.67
CA TYR A 87 3.12 -7.25 -3.46
C TYR A 87 2.67 -7.10 -4.91
N VAL A 88 1.60 -6.36 -5.20
CA VAL A 88 1.24 -6.04 -6.60
C VAL A 88 2.38 -5.34 -7.35
N GLN A 89 3.14 -4.47 -6.68
CA GLN A 89 4.33 -3.81 -7.27
C GLN A 89 5.48 -4.80 -7.49
N ASP A 90 5.63 -5.76 -6.58
CA ASP A 90 6.66 -6.81 -6.65
C ASP A 90 6.29 -8.01 -7.53
N ALA A 91 5.04 -8.11 -8.01
CA ALA A 91 4.54 -9.17 -8.89
C ALA A 91 5.48 -9.54 -10.06
N PRO A 92 6.12 -8.58 -10.75
CA PRO A 92 7.03 -8.86 -11.86
C PRO A 92 8.35 -9.50 -11.42
N LEU A 93 8.74 -9.32 -10.15
CA LEU A 93 9.98 -9.88 -9.59
C LEU A 93 9.85 -11.37 -9.30
N MET A 94 8.64 -11.89 -9.16
CA MET A 94 8.41 -13.32 -8.98
C MET A 94 8.74 -14.10 -10.26
N VAL A 95 9.94 -14.64 -10.32
CA VAL A 95 10.41 -15.47 -11.43
C VAL A 95 9.85 -16.90 -11.26
N GLY A 96 8.96 -17.36 -12.14
CA GLY A 96 8.38 -18.70 -12.02
C GLY A 96 7.19 -19.02 -12.91
N ARG A 97 6.36 -19.98 -12.44
CA ARG A 97 5.23 -20.58 -13.19
C ARG A 97 3.98 -19.69 -13.27
N THR A 98 3.82 -18.71 -12.39
CA THR A 98 2.63 -17.85 -12.35
C THR A 98 2.86 -16.54 -13.11
N LYS A 99 1.85 -16.11 -13.86
CA LYS A 99 1.92 -14.87 -14.65
C LYS A 99 1.77 -13.66 -13.71
N PRO A 100 2.50 -12.55 -13.90
CA PRO A 100 2.38 -11.36 -13.05
C PRO A 100 0.95 -10.85 -12.87
N ARG A 101 0.14 -10.87 -13.94
CA ARG A 101 -1.29 -10.52 -13.87
C ARG A 101 -2.12 -11.41 -12.94
N HIS A 102 -1.79 -12.69 -12.87
CA HIS A 102 -2.48 -13.61 -11.98
C HIS A 102 -2.10 -13.30 -10.52
N ASN A 103 -0.81 -13.06 -10.24
CA ASN A 103 -0.36 -12.67 -8.88
C ASN A 103 -1.01 -11.36 -8.43
N GLN A 104 -1.03 -10.34 -9.30
CA GLN A 104 -1.73 -9.08 -9.07
C GLN A 104 -3.19 -9.31 -8.65
N LYS A 105 -3.93 -10.16 -9.37
CA LYS A 105 -5.35 -10.42 -9.07
C LYS A 105 -5.54 -11.07 -7.71
N VAL A 106 -4.66 -12.00 -7.32
CA VAL A 106 -4.76 -12.70 -6.03
C VAL A 106 -4.55 -11.73 -4.86
N TRP A 107 -3.50 -10.91 -4.89
CA TRP A 107 -3.27 -9.93 -3.82
C TRP A 107 -4.32 -8.81 -3.82
N THR A 108 -4.75 -8.34 -4.99
CA THR A 108 -5.82 -7.34 -5.07
C THR A 108 -7.14 -7.90 -4.54
N GLN A 109 -7.43 -9.18 -4.78
CA GLN A 109 -8.63 -9.84 -4.26
C GLN A 109 -8.57 -10.02 -2.73
N ASP A 110 -7.41 -10.37 -2.17
CA ASP A 110 -7.23 -10.46 -0.70
C ASP A 110 -7.51 -9.09 -0.03
N ALA A 111 -6.98 -8.01 -0.60
CA ALA A 111 -7.25 -6.65 -0.14
C ALA A 111 -8.74 -6.27 -0.22
N LEU A 112 -9.42 -6.63 -1.33
CA LEU A 112 -10.86 -6.42 -1.49
C LEU A 112 -11.68 -7.18 -0.44
N ASP A 113 -11.35 -8.45 -0.20
CA ASP A 113 -12.04 -9.29 0.77
C ASP A 113 -11.85 -8.76 2.20
N CYS A 114 -10.64 -8.27 2.53
CA CYS A 114 -10.33 -7.63 3.80
C CYS A 114 -11.13 -6.34 4.01
N LEU A 115 -11.21 -5.47 2.99
CA LEU A 115 -12.00 -4.23 3.05
C LEU A 115 -13.49 -4.52 3.18
N ALA A 116 -14.00 -5.51 2.44
CA ALA A 116 -15.39 -5.93 2.50
C ALA A 116 -15.74 -6.49 3.88
N ALA A 117 -14.88 -7.31 4.47
CA ALA A 117 -15.05 -7.82 5.84
C ALA A 117 -15.04 -6.68 6.87
N ALA A 118 -14.08 -5.76 6.78
CA ALA A 118 -13.99 -4.61 7.67
C ALA A 118 -15.23 -3.69 7.57
N ALA A 119 -15.75 -3.45 6.36
CA ALA A 119 -16.96 -2.65 6.16
C ALA A 119 -18.20 -3.27 6.83
N ARG A 120 -18.26 -4.60 6.94
CA ARG A 120 -19.32 -5.33 7.66
C ARG A 120 -19.09 -5.39 9.18
N GLY A 121 -17.87 -5.08 9.64
CA GLY A 121 -17.45 -5.28 11.03
C GLY A 121 -17.09 -6.72 11.36
N ASP A 122 -16.79 -7.53 10.34
CA ASP A 122 -16.39 -8.93 10.49
C ASP A 122 -14.90 -9.03 10.84
N ARG A 123 -14.49 -10.22 11.28
CA ARG A 123 -13.07 -10.56 11.36
C ARG A 123 -12.46 -10.57 9.97
N LEU A 124 -11.21 -10.11 9.86
CA LEU A 124 -10.45 -10.20 8.61
C LEU A 124 -10.32 -11.66 8.16
N PRO A 125 -10.53 -11.95 6.87
CA PRO A 125 -10.40 -13.30 6.33
C PRO A 125 -8.95 -13.79 6.46
N GLU A 126 -8.80 -15.11 6.52
CA GLU A 126 -7.48 -15.72 6.42
C GLU A 126 -7.00 -15.71 4.97
N PRO A 127 -5.68 -15.53 4.74
CA PRO A 127 -5.10 -15.61 3.41
C PRO A 127 -5.47 -16.92 2.71
N SER A 128 -5.83 -16.82 1.43
CA SER A 128 -6.09 -18.01 0.61
C SER A 128 -4.84 -18.89 0.48
N HIS A 129 -5.03 -20.17 0.17
CA HIS A 129 -3.89 -21.07 -0.11
C HIS A 129 -3.03 -20.56 -1.28
N GLU A 130 -3.66 -19.96 -2.28
CA GLU A 130 -2.99 -19.37 -3.43
C GLU A 130 -2.16 -18.15 -3.04
N TYR A 131 -2.70 -17.26 -2.20
CA TYR A 131 -1.97 -16.14 -1.62
C TYR A 131 -0.71 -16.59 -0.89
N ASN A 132 -0.84 -17.57 0.00
CA ASN A 132 0.29 -18.10 0.77
C ASN A 132 1.35 -18.76 -0.13
N THR A 133 0.90 -19.43 -1.19
CA THR A 133 1.79 -20.02 -2.19
C THR A 133 2.57 -18.93 -2.93
N GLN A 134 1.93 -17.82 -3.30
CA GLN A 134 2.61 -16.70 -3.94
C GLN A 134 3.60 -16.01 -2.99
N LEU A 135 3.24 -15.81 -1.73
CA LEU A 135 4.17 -15.29 -0.71
C LEU A 135 5.42 -16.16 -0.58
N PHE A 136 5.26 -17.48 -0.52
CA PHE A 136 6.39 -18.40 -0.45
C PHE A 136 7.32 -18.25 -1.66
N TYR A 137 6.77 -18.13 -2.86
CA TYR A 137 7.57 -17.92 -4.08
C TYR A 137 8.24 -16.55 -4.11
N LEU A 138 7.58 -15.50 -3.61
CA LEU A 138 8.15 -14.17 -3.51
C LEU A 138 9.35 -14.17 -2.56
N GLU A 139 9.21 -14.76 -1.37
CA GLU A 139 10.29 -14.87 -0.38
C GLU A 139 11.48 -15.67 -0.94
N LYS A 140 11.21 -16.78 -1.63
CA LYS A 140 12.26 -17.58 -2.30
C LYS A 140 12.99 -16.75 -3.37
N THR A 141 12.26 -15.94 -4.13
CA THR A 141 12.85 -15.10 -5.17
C THR A 141 13.71 -14.00 -4.58
N ALA A 142 13.23 -13.33 -3.52
CA ALA A 142 14.00 -12.33 -2.78
C ALA A 142 15.31 -12.90 -2.22
N LYS A 143 15.28 -14.13 -1.65
CA LYS A 143 16.49 -14.83 -1.18
C LYS A 143 17.47 -15.11 -2.30
N ASN A 144 17.00 -15.56 -3.46
CA ASN A 144 17.85 -15.82 -4.62
C ASN A 144 18.49 -14.54 -5.19
N ILE A 145 17.72 -13.44 -5.24
CA ILE A 145 18.23 -12.14 -5.66
C ILE A 145 19.30 -11.65 -4.68
N ALA A 146 19.04 -11.72 -3.37
CA ALA A 146 19.99 -11.32 -2.35
C ALA A 146 21.29 -12.14 -2.42
N ALA A 147 21.19 -13.46 -2.54
CA ALA A 147 22.33 -14.36 -2.68
C ALA A 147 23.12 -14.13 -3.99
N GLY A 148 22.46 -13.70 -5.06
CA GLY A 148 23.12 -13.34 -6.32
C GLY A 148 23.81 -11.97 -6.27
N LEU A 149 23.29 -11.03 -5.47
CA LEU A 149 23.85 -9.69 -5.29
C LEU A 149 25.00 -9.65 -4.27
N GLU A 150 25.02 -10.55 -3.29
CA GLU A 150 26.04 -10.60 -2.24
C GLU A 150 27.47 -10.77 -2.78
N PRO A 151 27.77 -11.66 -3.75
CA PRO A 151 29.08 -11.75 -4.38
C PRO A 151 29.48 -10.47 -5.12
N PHE A 152 28.53 -9.80 -5.77
CA PHE A 152 28.77 -8.55 -6.49
C PHE A 152 29.05 -7.39 -5.52
N ALA A 153 28.29 -7.28 -4.43
CA ALA A 153 28.51 -6.31 -3.37
C ALA A 153 29.86 -6.53 -2.66
N LYS A 154 30.22 -7.81 -2.41
CA LYS A 154 31.53 -8.19 -1.88
C LYS A 154 32.64 -7.80 -2.84
N ALA A 155 32.53 -8.15 -4.13
CA ALA A 155 33.50 -7.78 -5.15
C ALA A 155 33.69 -6.26 -5.26
N MET A 156 32.62 -5.45 -5.24
CA MET A 156 32.72 -3.98 -5.22
C MET A 156 33.42 -3.42 -3.97
N SER A 157 33.37 -4.11 -2.83
CA SER A 157 33.99 -3.64 -1.58
C SER A 157 35.43 -4.11 -1.39
N THR A 158 35.82 -5.22 -2.04
CA THR A 158 37.16 -5.79 -1.92
C THR A 158 38.06 -5.58 -3.14
N ASP A 159 37.50 -5.30 -4.31
CA ASP A 159 38.24 -5.14 -5.56
C ASP A 159 38.13 -3.69 -6.09
N PRO A 160 39.22 -2.90 -6.03
CA PRO A 160 39.22 -1.50 -6.45
C PRO A 160 39.00 -1.32 -7.97
N GLU A 161 39.32 -2.31 -8.81
CA GLU A 161 39.04 -2.21 -10.26
C GLU A 161 37.56 -2.34 -10.56
N ILE A 162 36.87 -3.27 -9.88
CA ILE A 162 35.42 -3.46 -10.03
C ILE A 162 34.65 -2.23 -9.52
N ALA A 163 35.12 -1.64 -8.42
CA ALA A 163 34.57 -0.37 -7.91
C ALA A 163 34.75 0.78 -8.91
N ALA A 164 35.93 0.89 -9.53
CA ALA A 164 36.21 1.90 -10.55
C ALA A 164 35.31 1.74 -11.79
N ILE A 165 35.13 0.51 -12.30
CA ILE A 165 34.25 0.21 -13.44
C ILE A 165 32.78 0.54 -13.11
N ALA A 166 32.32 0.22 -11.90
CA ALA A 166 30.96 0.54 -11.47
C ALA A 166 30.73 2.06 -11.35
N GLN A 167 31.74 2.81 -10.89
CA GLN A 167 31.70 4.26 -10.79
C GLN A 167 31.75 4.93 -12.16
N GLU A 168 32.61 4.48 -13.07
CA GLU A 168 32.66 4.94 -14.46
C GLU A 168 31.33 4.72 -15.18
N ARG A 169 30.70 3.56 -14.97
CA ARG A 169 29.39 3.25 -15.54
C ARG A 169 28.29 4.18 -15.00
N ARG A 170 28.28 4.47 -13.69
CA ARG A 170 27.35 5.46 -13.11
C ARG A 170 27.51 6.84 -13.73
N VAL A 171 28.75 7.33 -13.82
CA VAL A 171 29.06 8.63 -14.43
C VAL A 171 28.61 8.67 -15.89
N TRP A 172 28.86 7.59 -16.65
CA TRP A 172 28.38 7.49 -18.03
C TRP A 172 26.85 7.48 -18.14
N GLU A 173 26.14 6.79 -17.27
CA GLU A 173 24.67 6.74 -17.24
C GLU A 173 24.05 8.10 -16.86
N GLU A 174 24.65 8.82 -15.91
CA GLU A 174 24.29 10.19 -15.54
C GLU A 174 24.50 11.16 -16.71
N GLN A 175 25.69 11.16 -17.33
CA GLN A 175 25.97 11.96 -18.52
C GLN A 175 25.02 11.63 -19.69
N ARG A 176 24.63 10.35 -19.84
CA ARG A 176 23.67 9.94 -20.87
C ARG A 176 22.26 10.45 -20.58
N ARG A 177 21.82 10.47 -19.32
CA ARG A 177 20.53 11.03 -18.90
C ARG A 177 20.48 12.54 -19.11
N GLU A 178 21.54 13.25 -18.75
CA GLU A 178 21.70 14.69 -19.00
C GLU A 178 21.64 15.02 -20.49
N ARG A 179 22.35 14.26 -21.34
CA ARG A 179 22.36 14.47 -22.81
C ARG A 179 21.03 14.13 -23.49
N LYS A 180 20.20 13.26 -22.94
CA LYS A 180 18.85 12.96 -23.47
C LYS A 180 17.85 14.10 -23.24
N GLY A 181 18.10 15.00 -22.30
CA GLY A 181 17.25 16.19 -22.04
C GLY A 181 17.28 17.25 -23.15
N TRP A 182 18.29 17.24 -24.03
CA TRP A 182 18.50 18.30 -25.04
C TRP A 182 17.81 18.01 -26.39
N ARG A 183 17.28 16.79 -26.61
CA ARG A 183 16.67 16.39 -27.89
C ARG A 183 15.19 16.78 -28.07
N ARG A 184 14.60 17.55 -27.14
CA ARG A 184 13.26 18.17 -27.29
C ARG A 184 13.34 19.70 -27.38
N ILE A 185 14.19 20.22 -28.26
CA ILE A 185 14.02 21.57 -28.81
C ILE A 185 14.03 21.44 -30.33
N LEU A 186 12.90 20.96 -30.89
CA LEU A 186 12.61 21.17 -32.30
C LEU A 186 12.08 22.59 -32.43
N ILE A 187 12.92 23.46 -33.01
CA ILE A 187 12.52 24.78 -33.50
C ILE A 187 11.35 24.55 -34.47
N ARG A 188 10.14 24.97 -34.09
CA ARG A 188 9.05 25.20 -35.06
C ARG A 188 9.55 26.22 -36.06
N ARG A 189 9.84 25.82 -37.30
CA ARG A 189 9.88 26.75 -38.43
C ARG A 189 8.52 26.73 -39.12
N ARG A 190 8.06 27.94 -39.41
CA ARG A 190 6.79 28.34 -40.01
C ARG A 190 6.44 27.55 -41.27
#